data_AF-A0A5A7MHR6-F1
#
_entry.id   AF-A0A5A7MHR6-F1
#
_cell.length_a   1.000
_cell.length_b   1.000
_cell.length_c   1.000
_cell.angle_alpha   90.00
_cell.angle_beta   90.00
_cell.angle_gamma   90.00
#
_symmetry.space_group_name_H-M   'P 1'
#
loop_
_entity.id
_entity.type
_entity.pdbx_description
1 polymer ?
#
loop_
_entity_poly.entity_id
_entity_poly.type
_entity_poly.pdbx_seq_one_letter_code
_entity_poly.pdbx_strand_id
1 'polypeptide(L)'
;MDAALNAHGLIKVRVFGDDRAAREQIYQQLCDELNAAPIQHIGKLLVLWRPIPEKEKAFDEDRMPGPRDVKVLKFGRAGQKPEVKQLRVLGNQRLTAGGTIKRAKPKQKSVKKGRQD
;
A
#
# COMPACT_ATOMS: atom_id res chain seq x y z
N MET A 1 15.38 -11.58 10.62
CA MET A 1 14.20 -11.86 11.47
C MET A 1 13.65 -10.59 12.10
N ASP A 2 14.50 -9.74 12.68
CA ASP A 2 14.10 -8.44 13.26
C ASP A 2 13.24 -7.57 12.33
N ALA A 3 13.68 -7.33 11.08
CA ALA A 3 12.90 -6.56 10.11
C ALA A 3 11.49 -7.15 9.84
N ALA A 4 11.36 -8.49 9.90
CA ALA A 4 10.07 -9.15 9.72
C ALA A 4 9.17 -8.98 10.96
N LEU A 5 9.73 -9.01 12.17
CA LEU A 5 9.01 -8.67 13.41
C LEU A 5 8.56 -7.21 13.39
N ASN A 6 9.44 -6.28 13.00
CA ASN A 6 9.09 -4.85 12.90
C ASN A 6 8.01 -4.57 11.84
N ALA A 7 7.91 -5.39 10.78
CA ALA A 7 6.93 -5.20 9.71
C ALA A 7 5.58 -5.90 9.97
N HIS A 8 5.60 -7.08 10.59
CA HIS A 8 4.43 -7.96 10.69
C HIS A 8 3.97 -8.22 12.13
N GLY A 9 4.83 -8.01 13.12
CA GLY A 9 4.56 -8.27 14.54
C GLY A 9 4.58 -9.77 14.90
N LEU A 10 3.79 -10.60 14.21
CA LEU A 10 3.72 -12.05 14.41
C LEU A 10 4.39 -12.79 13.24
N ILE A 11 5.40 -13.62 13.53
CA ILE A 11 6.10 -14.39 12.51
C ILE A 11 6.20 -15.88 12.86
N LYS A 12 6.29 -16.72 11.82
CA LYS A 12 6.62 -18.14 11.93
C LYS A 12 8.00 -18.40 11.30
N VAL A 13 8.94 -18.86 12.10
CA VAL A 13 10.32 -19.14 11.70
C VAL A 13 10.51 -20.64 11.60
N ARG A 14 11.04 -21.12 10.48
CA ARG A 14 11.36 -22.53 10.30
C ARG A 14 12.82 -22.78 10.68
N VAL A 15 13.05 -23.65 11.66
CA VAL A 15 14.38 -24.09 12.08
C VAL A 15 14.67 -25.45 11.46
N PHE A 16 15.85 -25.60 10.85
CA PHE A 16 16.30 -26.86 10.27
C PHE A 16 17.06 -27.68 11.33
N GLY A 17 16.91 -29.00 11.29
CA GLY A 17 17.49 -29.93 12.26
C GLY A 17 16.44 -30.69 13.07
N ASP A 18 16.78 -31.93 13.45
CA ASP A 18 15.83 -32.87 14.04
C ASP A 18 15.88 -32.89 15.58
N ASP A 19 16.96 -32.39 16.20
CA ASP A 19 17.06 -32.31 17.65
C ASP A 19 16.06 -31.29 18.25
N ARG A 20 15.22 -31.79 19.17
CA ARG A 20 14.22 -30.97 19.86
C ARG A 20 14.84 -30.04 20.88
N ALA A 21 15.85 -30.50 21.62
CA ALA A 21 16.49 -29.70 22.66
C ALA A 21 17.19 -28.48 22.05
N ALA A 22 17.95 -28.68 20.99
CA ALA A 22 18.57 -27.58 20.24
C ALA A 22 17.54 -26.56 19.73
N ARG A 23 16.39 -27.00 19.19
CA ARG A 23 15.35 -26.07 18.73
C ARG A 23 14.76 -25.23 19.85
N GLU A 24 14.56 -25.80 21.03
CA GLU A 24 14.03 -25.08 22.19
C GLU A 24 15.04 -24.06 22.73
N GLN A 25 16.33 -24.40 22.74
CA GLN A 25 17.40 -23.46 23.06
C GLN A 25 17.46 -22.29 22.08
N ILE A 26 17.43 -22.58 20.77
CA ILE A 26 17.36 -21.56 19.72
C ILE A 26 16.14 -20.66 19.92
N TYR A 27 15.00 -21.25 20.31
CA TYR A 27 13.77 -20.50 20.51
C TYR A 27 13.90 -19.48 21.65
N GLN A 28 14.45 -19.89 22.79
CA GLN A 28 14.69 -18.98 23.91
C GLN A 28 15.72 -17.90 23.55
N GLN A 29 16.83 -18.31 22.94
CA GLN A 29 17.87 -17.36 22.51
C GLN A 29 17.33 -16.29 21.55
N LEU A 30 16.50 -16.67 20.57
CA LEU A 30 15.89 -15.72 19.64
C LEU A 30 14.90 -14.78 20.32
N CYS A 31 14.16 -15.24 21.33
CA CYS A 31 13.25 -14.40 22.09
C CYS A 31 14.02 -13.35 22.89
N ASP A 32 15.13 -13.74 23.52
CA ASP A 32 16.00 -12.85 24.29
C ASP A 32 16.70 -11.82 23.39
N GLU A 33 17.32 -12.25 22.29
CA GLU A 33 18.06 -11.37 21.37
C GLU A 33 17.17 -10.35 20.67
N LEU A 34 15.94 -10.73 20.30
CA LEU A 34 15.02 -9.89 19.54
C LEU A 34 13.98 -9.18 20.42
N ASN A 35 14.04 -9.40 21.74
CA ASN A 35 13.03 -8.97 22.71
C ASN A 35 11.60 -9.27 22.23
N ALA A 36 11.40 -10.51 21.80
CA ALA A 36 10.16 -11.02 21.24
C ALA A 36 9.53 -12.05 22.17
N ALA A 37 8.20 -12.08 22.25
CA ALA A 37 7.48 -13.05 23.04
C ALA A 37 7.45 -14.44 22.36
N PRO A 38 7.73 -15.52 23.10
CA PRO A 38 7.53 -16.88 22.62
C PRO A 38 6.03 -17.23 22.64
N ILE A 39 5.41 -17.40 21.47
CA ILE A 39 3.99 -17.76 21.37
C ILE A 39 3.78 -19.27 21.30
N GLN A 40 4.43 -19.95 20.35
CA GLN A 40 4.24 -21.38 20.15
C GLN A 40 5.41 -22.04 19.41
N HIS A 41 5.65 -23.31 19.74
CA HIS A 41 6.55 -24.18 19.00
C HIS A 41 5.75 -25.34 18.37
N ILE A 42 5.71 -25.41 17.04
CA ILE A 42 5.02 -26.47 16.29
C ILE A 42 6.04 -27.25 15.46
N GLY A 43 6.60 -28.31 16.05
CA GLY A 43 7.58 -29.17 15.38
C GLY A 43 8.86 -28.42 15.00
N LYS A 44 8.95 -27.96 13.75
CA LYS A 44 10.08 -27.15 13.23
C LYS A 44 9.76 -25.67 13.03
N LEU A 45 8.57 -25.24 13.42
CA LEU A 45 8.13 -23.85 13.33
C LEU A 45 8.14 -23.23 14.73
N LEU A 46 8.87 -22.13 14.88
CA LEU A 46 8.86 -21.25 16.04
C LEU A 46 7.98 -20.04 15.74
N VAL A 47 7.03 -19.73 16.61
CA VAL A 47 6.11 -18.59 16.45
C VAL A 47 6.52 -17.52 17.46
N LEU A 48 6.98 -16.38 16.94
CA LEU A 48 7.46 -15.24 17.73
C LEU A 48 6.57 -14.03 17.49
N TRP A 49 6.37 -13.22 18.54
CA TRP A 49 5.58 -12.00 18.45
C TRP A 49 6.27 -10.79 19.08
N ARG A 50 6.09 -9.61 18.49
CA ARG A 50 6.49 -8.31 19.05
C ARG A 50 5.49 -7.23 18.63
N PRO A 51 5.22 -6.20 19.47
CA PRO A 51 4.43 -5.05 19.05
C PRO A 51 5.06 -4.37 17.82
N ILE A 52 4.23 -4.05 16.82
CA ILE A 52 4.67 -3.36 15.61
C ILE A 52 4.94 -1.89 15.97
N PRO A 53 6.15 -1.37 15.73
CA PRO A 53 6.43 0.04 15.94
C PRO A 53 5.58 0.90 14.99
N GLU A 54 5.16 2.09 15.44
CA GLU A 54 4.38 2.99 14.61
C GLU A 54 5.20 3.40 13.38
N LYS A 55 4.74 3.00 12.20
CA LYS A 55 5.41 3.34 10.95
C LYS A 55 5.00 4.73 10.53
N GLU A 56 5.94 5.66 10.60
CA GLU A 56 5.77 6.98 10.00
C GLU A 56 5.51 6.81 8.50
N LYS A 57 4.35 7.28 8.04
CA LYS A 57 4.05 7.35 6.61
C LYS A 57 4.92 8.45 6.05
N ALA A 58 5.98 8.07 5.32
CA ALA A 58 6.75 9.03 4.53
C ALA A 58 5.78 9.82 3.65
N PHE A 59 5.76 11.14 3.85
CA PHE A 59 5.03 12.04 2.98
C PHE A 59 5.79 12.10 1.66
N ASP A 60 5.19 11.55 0.62
CA ASP A 60 5.72 11.65 -0.74
C ASP A 60 5.16 12.95 -1.34
N GLU A 61 6.00 13.98 -1.44
CA GLU A 61 5.63 15.30 -1.99
C GLU A 61 5.18 15.19 -3.46
N ASP A 62 5.67 14.18 -4.19
CA ASP A 62 5.32 13.94 -5.58
C ASP A 62 4.04 13.09 -5.75
N ARG A 63 3.45 12.62 -4.63
CA ARG A 63 2.24 11.78 -4.67
C ARG A 63 1.06 12.54 -5.25
N MET A 64 0.68 12.18 -6.47
CA MET A 64 -0.53 12.72 -7.10
C MET A 64 -1.80 12.24 -6.38
N PRO A 65 -2.90 13.02 -6.47
CA PRO A 65 -4.18 12.62 -5.89
C PRO A 65 -4.63 11.24 -6.38
N GLY A 66 -5.14 10.42 -5.46
CA GLY A 66 -5.73 9.14 -5.78
C GLY A 66 -6.98 9.27 -6.68
N PRO A 67 -7.51 8.13 -7.16
CA PRO A 67 -8.75 8.10 -7.95
C PRO A 67 -9.89 8.87 -7.28
N ARG A 68 -10.66 9.61 -8.07
CA ARG A 68 -11.79 10.42 -7.59
C ARG A 68 -13.08 9.94 -8.24
N ASP A 69 -14.12 9.74 -7.44
CA ASP A 69 -15.46 9.45 -7.95
C ASP A 69 -16.22 10.76 -8.15
N VAL A 70 -16.69 10.98 -9.37
CA VAL A 70 -17.38 12.20 -9.80
C VAL A 70 -18.78 11.84 -10.27
N LYS A 71 -19.77 12.59 -9.78
CA LYS A 71 -21.16 12.47 -10.19
C LYS A 71 -21.41 13.34 -11.42
N VAL A 72 -21.72 12.71 -12.54
CA VAL A 72 -21.97 13.37 -13.83
C VAL A 72 -23.44 13.25 -14.19
N LEU A 73 -24.04 14.37 -14.53
CA LEU A 73 -25.41 14.44 -14.99
C LEU A 73 -25.44 14.39 -16.52
N LYS A 74 -26.03 13.33 -17.09
CA LYS A 74 -26.09 13.11 -18.53
C LYS A 74 -27.43 13.59 -19.06
N PHE A 75 -27.39 14.63 -19.88
CA PHE A 75 -28.58 15.19 -20.54
C PHE A 75 -28.82 14.44 -21.85
N GLY A 76 -30.02 13.86 -21.97
CA GLY A 76 -30.51 13.19 -23.18
C GLY A 76 -31.19 14.17 -24.13
N ARG A 77 -32.29 13.74 -24.75
CA ARG A 77 -33.12 14.62 -25.60
C ARG A 77 -33.83 15.69 -24.76
N ALA A 78 -34.10 16.84 -25.37
CA ALA A 78 -34.90 17.90 -24.76
C ALA A 78 -36.22 17.34 -24.22
N GLY A 79 -36.54 17.64 -22.95
CA GLY A 79 -37.74 17.15 -22.26
C GLY A 79 -37.57 15.87 -21.44
N GLN A 80 -36.44 15.15 -21.56
CA GLN A 80 -36.16 13.98 -20.70
C GLN A 80 -35.40 14.35 -19.43
N LYS A 81 -35.76 13.71 -18.31
CA LYS A 81 -35.04 13.85 -17.04
C LYS A 81 -33.59 13.36 -17.21
N PRO A 82 -32.58 14.14 -16.78
CA PRO A 82 -31.21 13.72 -16.92
C PRO A 82 -30.84 12.54 -16.02
N GLU A 83 -29.95 11.69 -16.51
CA GLU A 83 -29.46 10.50 -15.79
C GLU A 83 -28.24 10.87 -14.96
N VAL A 84 -28.25 10.48 -13.69
CA VAL A 84 -27.12 10.66 -12.78
C VAL A 84 -26.21 9.44 -12.87
N LYS A 85 -24.95 9.63 -13.29
CA LYS A 85 -23.95 8.57 -13.35
C LYS A 85 -22.77 8.86 -12.44
N GLN A 86 -22.34 7.89 -11.66
CA GLN A 86 -21.09 7.96 -10.90
C GLN A 86 -19.95 7.41 -11.78
N LEU A 87 -18.92 8.23 -11.99
CA LEU A 87 -17.77 7.89 -12.83
C LEU A 87 -16.49 8.03 -12.00
N ARG A 88 -15.65 6.99 -12.03
CA ARG A 88 -14.32 6.99 -11.39
C ARG A 88 -13.27 7.55 -12.34
N VAL A 89 -12.63 8.65 -11.94
CA VAL A 89 -11.53 9.29 -12.66
C VAL A 89 -10.21 8.85 -12.05
N LEU A 90 -9.37 8.18 -12.84
CA LEU A 90 -8.02 7.75 -12.43
C LEU A 90 -7.00 8.88 -12.64
N GLY A 91 -5.80 8.76 -12.04
CA GLY A 91 -4.78 9.82 -12.08
C GLY A 91 -4.27 10.19 -13.48
N ASN A 92 -4.34 9.28 -14.44
CA ASN A 92 -3.99 9.51 -15.85
C ASN A 92 -5.18 9.95 -16.72
N GLN A 93 -6.34 10.23 -16.11
CA GLN A 93 -7.58 10.57 -16.78
C GLN A 93 -8.07 11.97 -16.39
N ARG A 94 -8.97 12.52 -17.19
CA ARG A 94 -9.70 13.76 -16.95
C ARG A 94 -11.16 13.61 -17.34
N LEU A 95 -12.04 14.29 -16.63
CA LEU A 95 -13.42 14.48 -17.06
C LEU A 95 -13.48 15.62 -18.09
N THR A 96 -14.20 15.42 -19.17
CA THR A 96 -14.46 16.47 -20.18
C THR A 96 -15.77 17.21 -19.88
N ALA A 97 -15.96 18.38 -20.49
CA ALA A 97 -17.20 19.16 -20.34
C ALA A 97 -18.46 18.36 -20.74
N GLY A 98 -18.34 17.44 -21.72
CA GLY A 98 -19.43 16.54 -22.13
C GLY A 98 -19.62 15.31 -21.22
N GLY A 99 -19.00 15.28 -20.04
CA GLY A 99 -19.17 14.19 -19.07
C GLY A 99 -18.48 12.87 -19.43
N THR A 100 -17.60 12.87 -20.45
CA THR A 100 -16.82 11.68 -20.85
C THR A 100 -15.43 11.70 -20.23
N ILE A 101 -14.91 10.53 -19.86
CA ILE A 101 -13.54 10.37 -19.36
C ILE A 101 -12.59 10.25 -20.55
N LYS A 102 -11.52 11.05 -20.56
CA LYS A 102 -10.41 10.97 -21.53
C LYS A 102 -9.06 10.94 -20.80
N ARG A 103 -7.97 10.57 -21.47
CA ARG A 103 -6.61 10.67 -20.88
C ARG A 103 -6.26 12.12 -20.55
N ALA A 104 -5.44 12.35 -19.53
CA ALA A 104 -4.94 13.69 -19.20
C ALA A 104 -4.20 14.30 -20.41
N LYS A 105 -4.36 15.60 -20.65
CA LYS A 105 -3.59 16.29 -21.70
C LYS A 105 -2.14 16.46 -21.19
N PRO A 106 -1.11 16.26 -22.04
CA PRO A 106 0.25 16.60 -21.67
C PRO A 106 0.32 18.09 -21.34
N LYS A 107 1.03 18.46 -20.26
CA LYS A 107 1.27 19.87 -19.93
C LYS A 107 2.07 20.51 -21.07
N GLN A 108 1.49 21.51 -21.72
CA GLN A 108 2.20 22.32 -22.70
C GLN A 108 3.31 23.09 -21.96
N LYS A 109 4.57 22.75 -22.22
CA LYS A 109 5.71 23.52 -21.71
C LYS A 109 5.90 24.71 -22.64
N SER A 110 6.05 25.91 -22.07
CA SER A 110 6.38 27.10 -22.85
C SER A 110 7.70 26.89 -23.59
N VAL A 111 7.72 27.18 -24.88
CA VAL A 111 8.92 27.09 -25.76
C VAL A 111 10.08 27.90 -25.17
N LYS A 112 9.77 29.02 -24.49
CA LYS A 112 10.76 29.90 -23.86
C LYS A 112 11.48 29.26 -22.65
N LYS A 113 10.94 28.18 -22.09
CA LYS A 113 11.51 27.46 -20.94
C LYS A 113 12.45 26.31 -21.35
N GLY A 114 12.68 26.12 -22.66
CA GLY A 114 13.55 25.07 -23.23
C GLY A 114 14.91 25.57 -23.73
N ARG A 115 15.16 26.89 -23.73
CA ARG A 115 16.49 27.44 -24.00
C ARG A 115 17.23 27.54 -22.67
N GLN A 116 18.09 26.56 -22.39
CA GLN A 116 19.20 26.78 -21.48
C GLN A 116 20.19 27.65 -22.26
N ASP A 117 20.49 28.84 -21.71
CA ASP A 117 21.81 29.45 -21.87
C ASP A 117 22.69 28.80 -20.79
#